data_AF-A0AAD9MIW6-F1
#
_entry.id   AF-A0AAD9MIW6-F1
#
_cell.length_a   1.000
_cell.length_b   1.000
_cell.length_c   1.000
_cell.angle_alpha   90.00
_cell.angle_beta   90.00
_cell.angle_gamma   90.00
#
_symmetry.space_group_name_H-M   'P 1'
#
loop_
_entity.id
_entity.type
_entity.pdbx_description
1 polymer ?
#
loop_
_entity_poly.entity_id
_entity_poly.type
_entity_poly.pdbx_seq_one_letter_code
_entity_poly.pdbx_strand_id
1 'polypeptide(L)'
;MWPHRRRTIAIGPSVESLSYSVDINRVALRAMRKEAAAPRRLYGYSGRTLAKLLTTVATGVIIGLTAVALSQSIENMVSLRDRWVRAAMSRHFSAEAPITSVLPALGLQLAVSLTAATGAAALVQLVAPKAAGAGVTLVMAYLNGNDIPDALTFRTYAVKFIGNVAARFAGLGAGARGPDDPPRRLRRLLPLRC
;
A
#
# COMPACT_ATOMS: atom_id res chain seq x y z
N MET A 1 -9.76 21.76 -47.45
CA MET A 1 -10.38 22.11 -46.14
C MET A 1 -11.04 20.85 -45.59
N TRP A 2 -10.30 20.05 -44.81
CA TRP A 2 -10.80 18.79 -44.26
C TRP A 2 -11.63 19.05 -42.99
N PRO A 3 -12.84 18.48 -42.87
CA PRO A 3 -13.64 18.66 -41.66
C PRO A 3 -13.06 17.78 -40.53
N HIS A 4 -12.58 18.42 -39.46
CA HIS A 4 -12.29 17.75 -38.20
C HIS A 4 -13.60 17.24 -37.57
N ARG A 5 -14.01 16.02 -37.89
CA ARG A 5 -14.98 15.27 -37.07
C ARG A 5 -14.33 15.01 -35.72
N ARG A 6 -14.75 15.75 -34.69
CA ARG A 6 -14.49 15.38 -33.30
C ARG A 6 -15.18 14.05 -33.03
N ARG A 7 -14.43 12.95 -33.09
CA ARG A 7 -14.88 11.68 -32.53
C ARG A 7 -14.83 11.84 -31.01
N THR A 8 -15.98 11.98 -30.38
CA THR A 8 -16.12 11.72 -28.94
C THR A 8 -15.86 10.23 -28.75
N ILE A 9 -14.61 9.89 -28.45
CA ILE A 9 -14.21 8.55 -28.00
C ILE A 9 -14.87 8.38 -26.64
N ALA A 10 -15.79 7.42 -26.52
CA ALA A 10 -16.24 6.95 -25.21
C ALA A 10 -15.02 6.33 -24.53
N ILE A 11 -14.39 7.09 -23.64
CA ILE A 11 -13.19 6.68 -22.91
C ILE A 11 -13.68 5.66 -21.88
N GLY A 12 -13.18 4.42 -21.95
CA GLY A 12 -13.31 3.47 -20.84
C GLY A 12 -12.57 3.99 -19.61
N PRO A 13 -12.26 3.16 -18.60
CA PRO A 13 -11.27 3.52 -17.58
C PRO A 13 -9.87 3.56 -18.21
N SER A 14 -9.64 4.52 -19.11
CA SER A 14 -8.40 4.71 -19.81
C SER A 14 -7.46 5.49 -18.93
N VAL A 15 -6.21 5.06 -19.00
CA VAL A 15 -5.10 5.73 -18.37
C VAL A 15 -4.89 7.09 -19.04
N GLU A 16 -4.91 8.17 -18.27
CA GLU A 16 -4.77 9.55 -18.75
C GLU A 16 -3.42 10.14 -18.33
N SER A 17 -2.92 11.14 -19.06
CA SER A 17 -1.71 11.85 -18.67
C SER A 17 -2.02 12.96 -17.66
N LEU A 18 -1.24 13.07 -16.59
CA LEU A 18 -1.36 14.16 -15.61
C LEU A 18 -0.89 15.50 -16.21
N SER A 19 -1.70 16.55 -16.11
CA SER A 19 -1.33 17.90 -16.56
C SER A 19 -0.41 18.60 -15.55
N TYR A 20 0.88 18.27 -15.57
CA TYR A 20 1.90 18.92 -14.73
C TYR A 20 2.30 20.32 -15.23
N SER A 21 2.09 20.60 -16.52
CA SER A 21 2.36 21.91 -17.09
C SER A 21 1.34 22.91 -16.57
N VAL A 22 1.82 23.98 -15.95
CA VAL A 22 0.97 25.11 -15.60
C VAL A 22 0.70 25.91 -16.87
N ASP A 23 -0.54 25.90 -17.33
CA ASP A 23 -0.95 26.74 -18.46
C ASP A 23 -0.91 28.21 -18.05
N ILE A 24 0.09 28.93 -18.55
CA ILE A 24 0.27 30.36 -18.27
C ILE A 24 -0.73 31.16 -19.12
N ASN A 25 -1.97 31.21 -18.65
CA ASN A 25 -3.01 32.05 -19.23
C ASN A 25 -3.03 33.45 -18.56
N ARG A 26 -3.79 34.38 -19.14
CA ARG A 26 -3.92 35.75 -18.61
C ARG A 26 -4.44 35.80 -17.16
N VAL A 27 -5.22 34.81 -16.72
CA VAL A 27 -5.74 34.71 -15.35
C VAL A 27 -4.64 34.28 -14.37
N ALA A 28 -3.87 33.25 -14.73
CA ALA A 28 -2.72 32.76 -13.97
C ALA A 28 -1.65 33.85 -13.83
N LEU A 29 -1.33 34.55 -14.91
CA LEU A 29 -0.42 35.71 -14.89
C LEU A 29 -0.87 36.82 -13.94
N ARG A 30 -2.18 37.13 -13.92
CA ARG A 30 -2.74 38.14 -12.99
C ARG A 30 -2.62 37.68 -11.53
N ALA A 31 -2.87 36.39 -11.25
CA ALA A 31 -2.69 35.83 -9.91
C ALA A 31 -1.22 35.86 -9.47
N MET A 32 -0.30 35.42 -10.33
CA MET A 32 1.15 35.44 -10.07
C MET A 32 1.67 36.87 -9.82
N ARG A 33 1.21 37.87 -10.59
CA ARG A 33 1.58 39.27 -10.38
C ARG A 33 1.07 39.84 -9.06
N LYS A 34 -0.17 39.52 -8.66
CA LYS A 34 -0.72 39.90 -7.35
C LYS A 34 0.10 39.29 -6.21
N GLU A 35 0.55 38.05 -6.37
CA GLU A 35 1.39 37.37 -5.38
C GLU A 35 2.81 37.94 -5.31
N ALA A 36 3.41 38.29 -6.44
CA ALA A 36 4.74 38.89 -6.50
C ALA A 36 4.79 40.30 -5.85
N ALA A 37 3.67 41.03 -5.86
CA ALA A 37 3.55 42.36 -5.26
C ALA A 37 3.27 42.33 -3.74
N ALA A 38 3.04 41.16 -3.14
CA ALA A 38 2.77 41.06 -1.71
C ALA A 38 4.04 41.31 -0.85
N PRO A 39 3.93 42.07 0.26
CA PRO A 39 5.09 42.42 1.08
C PRO A 39 5.75 41.18 1.71
N ARG A 40 7.10 41.14 1.65
CA ARG A 40 7.91 40.05 2.20
C ARG A 40 7.97 40.16 3.73
N ARG A 41 7.16 39.39 4.45
CA ARG A 41 7.26 39.25 5.91
C ARG A 41 8.33 38.22 6.30
N LEU A 42 8.95 38.45 7.46
CA LEU A 42 10.04 37.64 8.05
C LEU A 42 9.66 36.16 8.26
N TYR A 43 8.37 35.89 8.49
CA TYR A 43 7.78 34.55 8.46
C TYR A 43 7.41 34.19 7.01
N GLY A 44 8.43 33.85 6.21
CA GLY A 44 8.39 33.25 4.87
C GLY A 44 7.13 33.47 4.00
N TYR A 45 7.27 34.29 2.94
CA TYR A 45 6.46 34.29 1.71
C TYR A 45 4.98 33.84 1.86
N SER A 46 4.09 34.78 2.16
CA SER A 46 2.62 34.68 1.95
C SER A 46 1.88 33.51 2.65
N GLY A 47 2.45 32.83 3.65
CA GLY A 47 1.78 31.73 4.38
C GLY A 47 1.71 30.40 3.61
N ARG A 48 1.94 30.40 2.29
CA ARG A 48 1.98 29.18 1.46
C ARG A 48 3.13 28.25 1.83
N THR A 49 4.29 28.81 2.17
CA THR A 49 5.44 28.01 2.61
C THR A 49 5.12 27.26 3.91
N LEU A 50 4.48 27.95 4.86
CA LEU A 50 4.01 27.33 6.10
C LEU A 50 2.94 26.27 5.82
N ALA A 51 1.96 26.55 4.94
CA ALA A 51 0.92 25.59 4.57
C ALA A 51 1.52 24.31 3.96
N LYS A 52 2.51 24.42 3.08
CA LYS A 52 3.24 23.27 2.52
C LYS A 52 3.99 22.49 3.61
N LEU A 53 4.62 23.18 4.55
CA LEU A 53 5.32 22.52 5.65
C LEU A 53 4.33 21.77 6.57
N LEU A 54 3.21 22.40 6.91
CA LEU A 54 2.16 21.76 7.71
C LEU A 54 1.56 20.54 7.01
N THR A 55 1.32 20.59 5.70
CA THR A 55 0.83 19.41 4.96
C THR A 55 1.86 18.28 4.95
N THR A 56 3.17 18.57 4.81
CA THR A 56 4.21 17.52 4.89
C THR A 56 4.32 16.88 6.27
N VAL A 57 4.17 17.67 7.34
CA VAL A 57 4.18 17.15 8.71
C VAL A 57 2.93 16.30 8.94
N ALA A 58 1.77 16.77 8.52
CA ALA A 58 0.50 16.06 8.67
C ALA A 58 0.51 14.69 7.96
N THR A 59 0.99 14.62 6.70
CA THR A 59 1.08 13.34 5.98
C THR A 59 2.06 12.38 6.66
N GLY A 60 3.19 12.87 7.18
CA GLY A 60 4.13 12.06 7.96
C GLY A 60 3.51 11.45 9.22
N VAL A 61 2.76 12.24 9.99
CA VAL A 61 2.04 11.77 11.18
C VAL A 61 1.00 10.71 10.82
N ILE A 62 0.21 10.94 9.79
CA ILE A 62 -0.83 9.99 9.34
C ILE A 62 -0.18 8.67 8.89
N ILE A 63 0.91 8.72 8.12
CA ILE A 63 1.65 7.52 7.69
C ILE A 63 2.21 6.76 8.91
N GLY A 64 2.77 7.46 9.88
CA GLY A 64 3.27 6.84 11.12
C GLY A 64 2.16 6.15 11.93
N LEU A 65 1.03 6.83 12.14
CA LEU A 65 -0.12 6.27 12.86
C LEU A 65 -0.69 5.04 12.16
N THR A 66 -0.80 5.09 10.83
CA THR A 66 -1.31 3.95 10.05
C THR A 66 -0.34 2.76 10.06
N ALA A 67 0.97 2.99 10.12
CA ALA A 67 1.96 1.93 10.30
C ALA A 67 1.84 1.24 11.67
N VAL A 68 1.71 2.01 12.75
CA VAL A 68 1.50 1.46 14.11
C VAL A 68 0.17 0.70 14.18
N ALA A 69 -0.91 1.26 13.64
CA ALA A 69 -2.22 0.61 13.61
C ALA A 69 -2.17 -0.72 12.83
N LEU A 70 -1.46 -0.76 11.71
CA LEU A 70 -1.26 -1.99 10.94
C LEU A 70 -0.49 -3.04 11.74
N SER A 71 0.64 -2.67 12.37
CA SER A 71 1.46 -3.60 13.17
C SER A 71 0.66 -4.18 14.33
N GLN A 72 0.01 -3.31 15.11
CA GLN A 72 -0.81 -3.73 16.25
C GLN A 72 -1.97 -4.64 15.80
N SER A 73 -2.61 -4.34 14.66
CA SER A 73 -3.68 -5.18 14.12
C SER A 73 -3.19 -6.56 13.72
N ILE A 74 -2.01 -6.65 13.09
CA ILE A 74 -1.39 -7.93 12.71
C ILE A 74 -1.03 -8.74 13.95
N GLU A 75 -0.35 -8.14 14.93
CA GLU A 75 0.06 -8.82 16.17
C GLU A 75 -1.14 -9.33 16.97
N ASN A 76 -2.19 -8.50 17.10
CA ASN A 76 -3.44 -8.90 17.77
C ASN A 76 -4.12 -10.08 17.07
N MET A 77 -4.17 -10.06 15.73
CA MET A 77 -4.83 -11.13 14.97
C MET A 77 -4.00 -12.43 14.97
N VAL A 78 -2.68 -12.33 14.80
CA VAL A 78 -1.76 -13.49 14.82
C VAL A 78 -1.71 -14.11 16.23
N SER A 79 -1.60 -13.31 17.29
CA SER A 79 -1.63 -13.81 18.67
C SER A 79 -2.97 -14.45 19.02
N LEU A 80 -4.08 -13.98 18.45
CA LEU A 80 -5.36 -14.65 18.56
C LEU A 80 -5.28 -16.05 17.93
N ARG A 81 -4.89 -16.16 16.65
CA ARG A 81 -4.74 -17.46 15.97
C ARG A 81 -3.78 -18.40 16.70
N ASP A 82 -2.67 -17.91 17.21
CA ASP A 82 -1.73 -18.71 17.98
C ASP A 82 -2.37 -19.25 19.27
N ARG A 83 -3.18 -18.46 19.96
CA ARG A 83 -3.96 -18.93 21.12
C ARG A 83 -4.95 -20.01 20.74
N TRP A 84 -5.68 -19.87 19.63
CA TRP A 84 -6.62 -20.89 19.14
C TRP A 84 -5.91 -22.20 18.80
N VAL A 85 -4.79 -22.14 18.07
CA VAL A 85 -4.01 -23.31 17.67
C VAL A 85 -3.41 -24.00 18.90
N ARG A 86 -2.86 -23.23 19.85
CA ARG A 86 -2.32 -23.77 21.11
C ARG A 86 -3.40 -24.41 21.98
N ALA A 87 -4.58 -23.78 22.08
CA ALA A 87 -5.71 -24.34 22.83
C ALA A 87 -6.19 -25.65 22.20
N ALA A 88 -6.28 -25.73 20.87
CA ALA A 88 -6.64 -26.96 20.16
C ALA A 88 -5.60 -28.07 20.38
N MET A 89 -4.30 -27.72 20.37
CA MET A 89 -3.20 -28.65 20.63
C MET A 89 -3.22 -29.20 22.06
N SER A 90 -3.46 -28.33 23.06
CA SER A 90 -3.42 -28.71 24.48
C SER A 90 -4.43 -29.80 24.86
N ARG A 91 -5.50 -29.98 24.08
CA ARG A 91 -6.54 -31.01 24.29
C ARG A 91 -6.16 -32.39 23.75
N HIS A 92 -5.10 -32.51 22.95
CA HIS A 92 -4.69 -33.76 22.29
C HIS A 92 -3.23 -34.14 22.58
N PHE A 93 -2.58 -33.45 23.53
CA PHE A 93 -1.19 -33.71 23.88
C PHE A 93 -1.08 -34.91 24.84
N SER A 94 -1.16 -36.11 24.29
CA SER A 94 -0.74 -37.34 24.95
C SER A 94 0.73 -37.57 24.61
N ALA A 95 1.60 -37.68 25.63
CA ALA A 95 3.06 -37.76 25.47
C ALA A 95 3.56 -38.97 24.65
N GLU A 96 2.70 -39.91 24.30
CA GLU A 96 3.09 -41.20 23.70
C GLU A 96 3.03 -41.27 22.17
N ALA A 97 2.47 -40.26 21.48
CA ALA A 97 2.37 -40.28 20.01
C ALA A 97 2.49 -38.87 19.37
N PRO A 98 3.71 -38.37 19.10
CA PRO A 98 3.94 -37.02 18.60
C PRO A 98 3.37 -36.77 17.19
N ILE A 99 3.25 -37.80 16.36
CA ILE A 99 2.82 -37.65 14.96
C ILE A 99 1.29 -37.47 14.86
N THR A 100 0.51 -38.14 15.71
CA THR A 100 -0.96 -38.07 15.70
C THR A 100 -1.49 -36.76 16.28
N SER A 101 -0.73 -36.07 17.14
CA SER A 101 -1.09 -34.74 17.67
C SER A 101 -0.74 -33.59 16.74
N VAL A 102 0.30 -33.72 15.90
CA VAL A 102 0.77 -32.64 15.00
C VAL A 102 -0.12 -32.50 13.75
N LEU A 103 -0.60 -33.63 13.21
CA LEU A 103 -1.43 -33.65 12.00
C LEU A 103 -2.75 -32.84 12.12
N PRO A 104 -3.56 -32.94 13.20
CA PRO A 104 -4.76 -32.13 13.35
C PRO A 104 -4.46 -30.64 13.56
N ALA A 105 -3.37 -30.30 14.25
CA ALA A 105 -2.95 -28.91 14.44
C ALA A 105 -2.48 -28.28 13.12
N LEU A 106 -1.75 -29.03 12.29
CA LEU A 106 -1.39 -28.63 10.94
C LEU A 106 -2.64 -28.46 10.06
N GLY A 107 -3.58 -29.41 10.12
CA GLY A 107 -4.85 -29.33 9.39
C GLY A 107 -5.66 -28.09 9.75
N LEU A 108 -5.80 -27.80 11.05
CA LEU A 108 -6.46 -26.59 11.53
C LEU A 108 -5.74 -25.32 11.06
N GLN A 109 -4.41 -25.32 11.12
CA GLN A 109 -3.62 -24.20 10.66
C GLN A 109 -3.81 -23.94 9.16
N LEU A 110 -3.77 -24.98 8.35
CA LEU A 110 -3.97 -24.89 6.90
C LEU A 110 -5.38 -24.40 6.58
N ALA A 111 -6.40 -24.85 7.32
CA ALA A 111 -7.77 -24.39 7.15
C ALA A 111 -7.92 -22.89 7.46
N VAL A 112 -7.34 -22.42 8.57
CA VAL A 112 -7.34 -20.99 8.93
C VAL A 112 -6.59 -20.16 7.90
N SER A 113 -5.41 -20.62 7.46
CA SER A 113 -4.62 -19.94 6.43
C SER A 113 -5.38 -19.87 5.10
N LEU A 114 -6.01 -20.96 4.66
CA LEU A 114 -6.72 -21.02 3.39
C LEU A 114 -7.96 -20.12 3.39
N THR A 115 -8.77 -20.17 4.46
CA THR A 115 -9.97 -19.33 4.60
C THR A 115 -9.64 -17.84 4.66
N ALA A 116 -8.60 -17.47 5.40
CA ALA A 116 -8.14 -16.09 5.46
C ALA A 116 -7.57 -15.59 4.12
N ALA A 117 -6.77 -16.42 3.45
CA ALA A 117 -6.17 -16.06 2.16
C ALA A 117 -7.23 -15.92 1.05
N THR A 118 -8.17 -16.86 0.96
CA THR A 118 -9.26 -16.79 -0.03
C THR A 118 -10.20 -15.62 0.26
N GLY A 119 -10.53 -15.37 1.53
CA GLY A 119 -11.32 -14.20 1.94
C GLY A 119 -10.63 -12.88 1.58
N ALA A 120 -9.32 -12.76 1.83
CA ALA A 120 -8.54 -11.59 1.45
C ALA A 120 -8.48 -11.39 -0.08
N ALA A 121 -8.26 -12.47 -0.83
CA ALA A 121 -8.23 -12.43 -2.29
C ALA A 121 -9.60 -12.04 -2.86
N ALA A 122 -10.69 -12.60 -2.33
CA ALA A 122 -12.05 -12.25 -2.72
C ALA A 122 -12.36 -10.79 -2.41
N LEU A 123 -11.99 -10.29 -1.23
CA LEU A 123 -12.17 -8.88 -0.86
C LEU A 123 -11.48 -7.94 -1.86
N VAL A 124 -10.21 -8.22 -2.19
CA VAL A 124 -9.46 -7.40 -3.15
C VAL A 124 -10.07 -7.47 -4.55
N GLN A 125 -10.38 -8.67 -5.04
CA GLN A 125 -10.90 -8.85 -6.40
C GLN A 125 -12.30 -8.27 -6.59
N LEU A 126 -13.19 -8.43 -5.60
CA LEU A 126 -14.59 -8.00 -5.70
C LEU A 126 -14.77 -6.52 -5.35
N VAL A 127 -13.97 -5.97 -4.42
CA VAL A 127 -14.15 -4.60 -3.93
C VAL A 127 -13.22 -3.61 -4.61
N ALA A 128 -11.93 -3.88 -4.73
CA ALA A 128 -10.98 -2.93 -5.29
C ALA A 128 -9.79 -3.66 -5.93
N PRO A 129 -9.89 -4.10 -7.20
CA PRO A 129 -8.84 -4.89 -7.84
C PRO A 129 -7.50 -4.14 -7.96
N LYS A 130 -7.54 -2.80 -7.98
CA LYS A 130 -6.35 -1.93 -7.96
C LYS A 130 -5.57 -1.99 -6.65
N ALA A 131 -6.15 -2.53 -5.57
CA ALA A 131 -5.46 -2.72 -4.29
C ALA A 131 -4.46 -3.89 -4.31
N ALA A 132 -4.47 -4.72 -5.36
CA ALA A 132 -3.61 -5.90 -5.47
C ALA A 132 -2.11 -5.54 -5.51
N GLY A 133 -1.31 -6.32 -4.77
CA GLY A 133 0.14 -6.17 -4.71
C GLY A 133 0.64 -5.03 -3.82
N ALA A 134 1.94 -4.71 -3.91
CA ALA A 134 2.57 -3.71 -3.06
C ALA A 134 2.12 -2.27 -3.36
N GLY A 135 1.65 -2.01 -4.58
CA GLY A 135 1.21 -0.69 -5.08
C GLY A 135 2.28 0.39 -5.24
N VAL A 136 3.56 0.08 -4.97
CA VAL A 136 4.68 0.98 -5.32
C VAL A 136 4.67 1.30 -6.81
N THR A 137 4.35 0.31 -7.66
CA THR A 137 4.23 0.49 -9.11
C THR A 137 3.14 1.48 -9.51
N LEU A 138 2.01 1.53 -8.80
CA LEU A 138 0.93 2.49 -9.06
C LEU A 138 1.34 3.91 -8.70
N VAL A 139 2.04 4.08 -7.56
CA VAL A 139 2.59 5.39 -7.16
C VAL A 139 3.66 5.84 -8.15
N MET A 140 4.55 4.94 -8.58
CA MET A 140 5.56 5.24 -9.60
C MET A 140 4.92 5.65 -10.94
N ALA A 141 3.85 4.98 -11.37
CA ALA A 141 3.11 5.39 -12.56
C ALA A 141 2.52 6.80 -12.39
N TYR A 142 1.90 7.09 -11.25
CA TYR A 142 1.35 8.42 -10.97
C TYR A 142 2.43 9.52 -11.01
N LEU A 143 3.59 9.28 -10.40
CA LEU A 143 4.73 10.20 -10.42
C LEU A 143 5.31 10.39 -11.84
N ASN A 144 5.23 9.36 -12.70
CA ASN A 144 5.61 9.47 -14.11
C ASN A 144 4.57 10.24 -14.97
N GLY A 145 3.48 10.73 -14.36
CA GLY A 145 2.43 11.48 -15.04
C GLY A 145 1.35 10.63 -15.66
N ASN A 146 1.15 9.43 -15.13
CA ASN A 146 0.14 8.49 -15.61
C ASN A 146 -0.98 8.37 -14.57
N ASP A 147 -2.12 8.99 -14.82
CA ASP A 147 -3.30 8.91 -13.96
C ASP A 147 -4.02 7.57 -14.15
N ILE A 148 -4.12 6.81 -13.07
CA ILE A 148 -4.76 5.50 -13.07
C ILE A 148 -6.06 5.64 -12.26
N PRO A 149 -7.23 5.40 -12.87
CA PRO A 149 -8.50 5.53 -12.17
C PRO A 149 -8.55 4.60 -10.96
N ASP A 150 -9.12 5.12 -9.87
CA ASP A 150 -9.33 4.45 -8.60
C ASP A 150 -8.06 3.99 -7.83
N ALA A 151 -6.86 4.30 -8.32
CA ALA A 151 -5.61 3.85 -7.70
C ALA A 151 -5.33 4.52 -6.34
N LEU A 152 -5.69 5.80 -6.17
CA LEU A 152 -5.43 6.60 -4.98
C LEU A 152 -6.69 6.91 -4.15
N THR A 153 -7.77 6.15 -4.34
CA THR A 153 -9.02 6.34 -3.59
C THR A 153 -8.92 5.77 -2.17
N PHE A 154 -9.69 6.34 -1.25
CA PHE A 154 -9.78 5.84 0.12
C PHE A 154 -10.30 4.39 0.18
N ARG A 155 -11.20 4.01 -0.74
CA ARG A 155 -11.69 2.62 -0.89
C ARG A 155 -10.54 1.65 -1.15
N THR A 156 -9.67 1.97 -2.11
CA THR A 156 -8.48 1.16 -2.43
C THR A 156 -7.52 1.08 -1.24
N TYR A 157 -7.34 2.19 -0.51
CA TYR A 157 -6.54 2.21 0.72
C TYR A 157 -7.10 1.28 1.81
N ALA A 158 -8.40 1.36 2.11
CA ALA A 158 -9.05 0.55 3.14
C ALA A 158 -8.99 -0.95 2.82
N VAL A 159 -9.31 -1.33 1.58
CA VAL A 159 -9.21 -2.73 1.11
C VAL A 159 -7.79 -3.24 1.23
N LYS A 160 -6.80 -2.41 0.89
CA LYS A 160 -5.39 -2.77 0.99
C LYS A 160 -4.92 -2.95 2.43
N PHE A 161 -5.37 -2.10 3.35
CA PHE A 161 -5.08 -2.24 4.78
C PHE A 161 -5.62 -3.58 5.31
N ILE A 162 -6.90 -3.86 5.10
CA ILE A 162 -7.55 -5.09 5.55
C ILE A 162 -6.92 -6.32 4.88
N GLY A 163 -6.69 -6.26 3.57
CA GLY A 163 -6.07 -7.33 2.81
C GLY A 163 -4.66 -7.67 3.31
N ASN A 164 -3.86 -6.66 3.71
CA ASN A 164 -2.53 -6.89 4.25
C ASN A 164 -2.57 -7.53 5.65
N VAL A 165 -3.50 -7.11 6.52
CA VAL A 165 -3.72 -7.76 7.82
C VAL A 165 -4.14 -9.22 7.65
N ALA A 166 -5.11 -9.48 6.77
CA ALA A 166 -5.60 -10.82 6.49
C ALA A 166 -4.53 -11.73 5.84
N ALA A 167 -3.70 -11.20 4.93
CA ALA A 167 -2.60 -11.93 4.32
C ALA A 167 -1.54 -12.34 5.36
N ARG A 168 -1.19 -11.45 6.29
CA ARG A 168 -0.26 -11.76 7.39
C ARG A 168 -0.86 -12.73 8.40
N PHE A 169 -2.15 -12.58 8.70
CA PHE A 169 -2.88 -13.54 9.52
C PHE A 169 -2.89 -14.95 8.92
N ALA A 170 -3.03 -15.06 7.59
CA ALA A 170 -2.94 -16.33 6.87
C ALA A 170 -1.52 -16.94 6.87
N GLY A 171 -0.51 -16.24 7.36
CA GLY A 171 0.89 -16.68 7.35
C GLY A 171 1.56 -16.54 5.98
N LEU A 172 0.98 -15.75 5.06
CA LEU A 172 1.59 -15.52 3.76
C LEU A 172 2.82 -14.60 3.93
N GLY A 173 3.95 -15.02 3.35
CA GLY A 173 5.23 -14.30 3.35
C GLY A 173 5.23 -13.02 2.50
N ALA A 174 4.13 -12.27 2.49
CA ALA A 174 4.01 -11.00 1.79
C ALA A 174 4.66 -9.88 2.63
N GLY A 175 5.98 -9.72 2.48
CA GLY A 175 6.66 -8.45 2.76
C GLY A 175 7.40 -8.31 4.09
N ALA A 176 7.99 -9.36 4.66
CA ALA A 176 9.07 -9.20 5.63
C ALA A 176 10.32 -9.83 5.02
N ARG A 177 11.31 -9.00 4.69
CA ARG A 177 12.69 -9.51 4.71
C ARG A 177 12.93 -9.98 6.14
N GLY A 178 13.30 -11.25 6.30
CA GLY A 178 13.66 -11.78 7.61
C GLY A 178 14.87 -11.04 8.18
N PRO A 179 15.12 -11.13 9.50
CA PRO A 179 16.32 -10.57 10.13
C PRO A 179 17.64 -11.12 9.54
N ASP A 180 17.58 -12.24 8.80
CA ASP A 180 18.74 -12.92 8.20
C ASP A 180 18.85 -12.76 6.67
N ASP A 181 18.25 -11.74 6.05
CA ASP A 181 18.40 -11.50 4.60
C ASP A 181 19.66 -10.63 4.34
N PRO A 182 20.84 -11.20 4.04
CA PRO A 182 22.03 -10.41 3.75
C PRO A 182 21.81 -9.60 2.48
N PRO A 183 22.31 -8.35 2.42
CA PRO A 183 22.08 -7.47 1.29
C PRO A 183 22.59 -8.10 0.00
N ARG A 184 21.74 -8.13 -1.04
CA ARG A 184 22.06 -8.52 -2.43
C ARG A 184 23.22 -7.74 -3.08
N ARG A 185 23.93 -6.88 -2.35
CA ARG A 185 25.17 -6.21 -2.77
C ARG A 185 26.41 -7.09 -2.76
N LEU A 186 26.41 -8.29 -2.15
CA LEU A 186 27.59 -9.18 -2.18
C LEU A 186 27.61 -10.18 -3.35
N ARG A 187 26.54 -10.35 -4.13
CA ARG A 187 26.54 -11.27 -5.29
C ARG A 187 27.12 -10.67 -6.58
N ARG A 188 27.48 -9.37 -6.58
CA ARG A 188 28.17 -8.70 -7.70
C ARG A 188 29.69 -8.55 -7.48
N LEU A 189 30.24 -9.04 -6.37
CA LEU A 189 31.66 -8.91 -6.04
C LEU A 189 32.38 -10.27 -5.92
N LEU A 190 31.84 -11.33 -6.52
CA LEU A 190 32.61 -12.54 -6.80
C LEU A 190 33.14 -12.46 -8.24
N PRO A 191 34.34 -11.89 -8.47
CA PRO A 191 35.10 -12.29 -9.63
C PRO A 191 35.52 -13.75 -9.42
N LEU A 192 35.31 -14.53 -10.48
CA LEU A 192 35.90 -15.83 -10.69
C LEU A 192 37.39 -15.81 -10.30
N ARG A 193 37.78 -16.67 -9.37
CA ARG A 193 39.15 -17.13 -9.17
C ARG A 193 39.12 -18.62 -8.85
N CYS A 194 39.28 -19.42 -9.89
CA CYS A 194 40.39 -20.37 -9.96
C CYS A 194 41.20 -19.96 -11.20
#